data_AF-A0AAD6NYF8-F1
#
_entry.id   AF-A0AAD6NYF8-F1
#
_cell.length_a   1.000
_cell.length_b   1.000
_cell.length_c   1.000
_cell.angle_alpha   90.00
_cell.angle_beta   90.00
_cell.angle_gamma   90.00
#
_symmetry.space_group_name_H-M   'P 1'
#
loop_
_entity.id
_entity.type
_entity.pdbx_description
1 polymer ?
#
loop_
_entity_poly.entity_id
_entity_poly.type
_entity_poly.pdbx_seq_one_letter_code
_entity_poly.pdbx_strand_id
1 'polypeptide(L)'
;MSTDGKHIELNPYFQSSNRLFSEKEIKMAASPFYLKTSFHARSNSLPSRPHPIVSEFDEHICRVRDSEATSTSSSSSSIGHKLSGLQDLYDSVDKFLQLPLTQQSLAREQNQKCVDEILEGSVRILDACNSTKDALLQSKEHIRELQSVIRRRQGGVDGEIRKYMASRKAARKSIKKALKNMKSAGNKCTFSNEKP
;
A
#
# COMPACT_ATOMS: atom_id res chain seq x y z
N MET A 1 63.18 -12.96 -26.56
CA MET A 1 61.81 -13.43 -26.87
C MET A 1 61.40 -14.38 -25.77
N SER A 2 60.68 -13.88 -24.77
CA SER A 2 60.06 -14.69 -23.74
C SER A 2 58.87 -13.88 -23.21
N THR A 3 57.65 -14.37 -23.40
CA THR A 3 56.46 -13.79 -22.78
C THR A 3 55.69 -14.92 -22.14
N ASP A 4 55.65 -14.85 -20.82
CA ASP A 4 54.96 -15.71 -19.88
C ASP A 4 53.54 -16.09 -20.31
N GLY A 5 53.28 -17.40 -20.27
CA GLY A 5 51.93 -17.94 -20.25
C GLY A 5 51.26 -17.66 -18.91
N LYS A 6 50.48 -16.58 -18.84
CA LYS A 6 49.52 -16.38 -17.75
C LYS A 6 48.32 -17.28 -18.00
N HIS A 7 48.26 -18.39 -17.27
CA HIS A 7 47.08 -19.21 -17.11
C HIS A 7 46.00 -18.38 -16.41
N ILE A 8 45.01 -17.91 -17.17
CA ILE A 8 43.85 -17.19 -16.63
C ILE A 8 42.95 -18.23 -15.97
N GLU A 9 43.05 -18.33 -14.65
CA GLU A 9 42.17 -19.12 -13.81
C GLU A 9 40.74 -18.54 -13.92
N LEU A 10 39.84 -19.32 -14.53
CA LEU A 10 38.43 -18.96 -14.62
C LEU A 10 37.80 -19.03 -13.23
N ASN A 11 37.30 -17.88 -12.77
CA ASN A 11 36.57 -17.70 -11.52
C ASN A 11 35.41 -18.73 -11.35
N PRO A 12 35.40 -19.57 -10.31
CA PRO A 12 34.42 -20.66 -10.14
C PRO A 12 33.03 -20.24 -9.65
N TYR A 13 32.71 -18.94 -9.58
CA TYR A 13 31.44 -18.45 -9.03
C TYR A 13 30.21 -18.60 -9.95
N PHE A 14 30.33 -19.17 -11.15
CA PHE A 14 29.22 -19.26 -12.12
C PHE A 14 28.61 -20.67 -12.32
N GLN A 15 28.97 -21.65 -11.48
CA GLN A 15 28.50 -23.03 -11.64
C GLN A 15 27.70 -23.58 -10.45
N SER A 16 27.10 -22.70 -9.66
CA SER A 16 26.29 -23.05 -8.49
C SER A 16 24.98 -22.27 -8.48
N SER A 17 24.15 -22.48 -9.50
CA SER A 17 22.71 -22.15 -9.43
C SER A 17 21.91 -23.03 -10.38
N ASN A 18 21.88 -24.33 -10.10
CA ASN A 18 20.89 -25.28 -10.63
C ASN A 18 20.84 -26.51 -9.72
N ARG A 19 20.48 -26.35 -8.44
CA ARG A 19 20.08 -27.47 -7.59
C ARG A 19 19.41 -27.00 -6.31
N LEU A 20 18.22 -26.40 -6.45
CA LEU A 20 17.26 -26.27 -5.35
C LEU A 20 15.91 -25.95 -5.95
N PHE A 21 15.18 -27.01 -6.31
CA PHE A 21 13.73 -27.14 -6.14
C PHE A 21 13.43 -28.62 -6.46
N SER A 22 13.82 -29.48 -5.52
CA SER A 22 13.24 -30.81 -5.44
C SER A 22 11.80 -30.58 -4.98
N GLU A 23 10.83 -30.87 -5.84
CA GLU A 23 9.45 -31.10 -5.44
C GLU A 23 9.47 -32.11 -4.29
N LYS A 24 9.25 -31.62 -3.08
CA LYS A 24 8.98 -32.45 -1.91
C LYS A 24 7.53 -32.19 -1.54
N GLU A 25 6.71 -33.14 -1.96
CA GLU A 25 5.47 -33.60 -1.33
C GLU A 25 4.61 -32.55 -0.61
N ILE A 26 3.59 -32.04 -1.30
CA ILE A 26 2.36 -31.60 -0.63
C ILE A 26 1.47 -32.85 -0.50
N LYS A 27 1.74 -33.68 0.51
CA LYS A 27 0.76 -34.64 1.02
C LYS A 27 -0.24 -33.87 1.88
N MET A 28 -1.35 -33.45 1.29
CA MET A 28 -2.54 -33.08 2.07
C MET A 28 -3.17 -34.35 2.62
N ALA A 29 -2.90 -34.67 3.88
CA ALA A 29 -3.71 -35.59 4.65
C ALA A 29 -5.05 -34.89 4.94
N ALA A 30 -6.08 -35.23 4.17
CA ALA A 30 -7.45 -34.85 4.49
C ALA A 30 -7.86 -35.60 5.76
N SER A 31 -7.89 -34.89 6.89
CA SER A 31 -8.56 -35.36 8.11
C SER A 31 -10.06 -35.11 7.95
N PRO A 32 -10.92 -36.15 7.99
CA PRO A 32 -12.36 -35.95 7.94
C PRO A 32 -12.83 -35.53 9.33
N PHE A 33 -12.79 -34.22 9.61
CA PHE A 33 -13.50 -33.66 10.75
C PHE A 33 -14.99 -33.58 10.42
N TYR A 34 -15.70 -34.65 10.74
CA TYR A 34 -17.15 -34.63 10.88
C TYR A 34 -17.49 -33.74 12.07
N LEU A 35 -17.85 -32.48 11.81
CA LEU A 35 -18.53 -31.64 12.79
C LEU A 35 -19.71 -30.96 12.11
N LYS A 36 -20.80 -31.71 11.97
CA LYS A 36 -22.12 -31.14 11.83
C LYS A 36 -22.49 -30.52 13.17
N THR A 37 -22.20 -29.23 13.31
CA THR A 37 -22.78 -28.39 14.34
C THR A 37 -23.40 -27.18 13.65
N SER A 38 -24.73 -27.23 13.54
CA SER A 38 -25.54 -26.06 13.19
C SER A 38 -25.47 -25.11 14.39
N PHE A 39 -24.40 -24.33 14.51
CA PHE A 39 -24.37 -23.20 15.42
C PHE A 39 -25.15 -22.07 14.77
N HIS A 40 -26.43 -21.96 15.12
CA HIS A 40 -27.16 -20.71 14.93
C HIS A 40 -26.68 -19.75 16.02
N ALA A 41 -25.51 -19.15 15.81
CA ALA A 41 -25.05 -18.03 16.62
C ALA A 41 -25.96 -16.83 16.29
N ARG A 42 -27.11 -16.75 16.95
CA ARG A 42 -27.94 -15.54 16.97
C ARG A 42 -27.25 -14.57 17.91
N SER A 43 -26.47 -13.66 17.35
CA SER A 43 -25.89 -12.53 18.06
C SER A 43 -27.02 -11.65 18.60
N ASN A 44 -27.24 -11.69 19.91
CA ASN A 44 -28.12 -10.77 20.62
C ASN A 44 -27.36 -9.47 20.89
N SER A 45 -27.02 -8.71 19.85
CA SER A 45 -26.61 -7.33 20.05
C SER A 45 -27.85 -6.52 20.40
N LEU A 46 -27.99 -6.14 21.67
CA LEU A 46 -28.91 -5.07 22.05
C LEU A 46 -28.52 -3.80 21.26
N PRO A 47 -29.48 -2.96 20.84
CA PRO A 47 -29.14 -1.68 20.24
C PRO A 47 -28.22 -0.93 21.21
N SER A 48 -27.02 -0.55 20.73
CA SER A 48 -26.12 0.27 21.55
C SER A 48 -26.83 1.57 21.84
N ARG A 49 -27.10 1.83 23.13
CA ARG A 49 -27.64 3.11 23.56
C ARG A 49 -26.60 4.17 23.22
N PRO A 50 -26.94 5.21 22.45
CA PRO A 50 -25.99 6.28 22.14
C PRO A 50 -25.51 6.89 23.46
N HIS A 51 -24.22 7.21 23.52
CA HIS A 51 -23.63 7.83 24.69
C HIS A 51 -24.38 9.15 24.99
N PRO A 52 -24.65 9.50 26.27
CA PRO A 52 -25.44 10.68 26.62
C PRO A 52 -24.97 11.97 25.92
N ILE A 53 -23.66 12.15 25.80
CA ILE A 53 -23.01 13.27 25.10
C ILE A 53 -23.40 13.34 23.60
N VAL A 54 -23.59 12.20 22.94
CA VAL A 54 -24.00 12.15 21.51
C VAL A 54 -25.45 12.59 21.37
N SER A 55 -26.31 12.18 22.30
CA SER A 55 -27.71 12.60 22.32
C SER A 55 -27.84 14.10 22.61
N GLU A 56 -27.05 14.62 23.55
CA GLU A 56 -26.99 16.04 23.90
C GLU A 56 -26.55 16.86 22.68
N PHE A 57 -25.44 16.48 22.04
CA PHE A 57 -24.95 17.12 20.81
C PHE A 57 -26.01 17.18 19.69
N ASP A 58 -26.70 16.08 19.42
CA ASP A 58 -27.74 16.00 18.38
C ASP A 58 -28.95 16.90 18.72
N GLU A 59 -29.29 17.00 20.00
CA GLU A 59 -30.31 17.91 20.50
C GLU A 59 -29.92 19.38 20.31
N HIS A 60 -28.67 19.75 20.63
CA HIS A 60 -28.15 21.11 20.40
C HIS A 60 -28.17 21.49 18.91
N ILE A 61 -27.82 20.55 18.01
CA ILE A 61 -27.93 20.76 16.56
C ILE A 61 -29.36 21.04 16.15
N CYS A 62 -30.31 20.22 16.60
CA CYS A 62 -31.72 20.38 16.28
C CYS A 62 -32.24 21.75 16.75
N ARG A 63 -31.92 22.14 17.99
CA ARG A 63 -32.36 23.43 18.55
C ARG A 63 -31.82 24.63 17.77
N VAL A 64 -30.56 24.61 17.34
CA VAL A 64 -29.97 25.69 16.53
C VAL A 64 -30.66 25.78 15.16
N ARG A 65 -30.92 24.63 14.52
CA ARG A 65 -31.66 24.56 13.24
C ARG A 65 -33.09 25.09 13.35
N ASP A 66 -33.82 24.71 14.38
CA ASP A 66 -35.22 25.11 14.56
C ASP A 66 -35.34 26.62 14.85
N SER A 67 -34.34 27.17 15.54
CA SER A 67 -34.22 28.61 15.82
C SER A 67 -33.90 29.43 14.55
N GLU A 68 -33.23 28.83 13.57
CA GLU A 68 -33.01 29.44 12.26
C GLU A 68 -34.30 29.50 11.44
N ALA A 69 -35.03 28.39 11.35
CA ALA A 69 -36.26 28.27 10.56
C ALA A 69 -37.40 29.20 11.03
N THR A 70 -37.45 29.51 12.33
CA THR A 70 -38.52 30.33 12.94
C THR A 70 -38.19 31.84 12.96
N SER A 71 -37.06 32.25 12.38
CA SER A 71 -36.56 33.63 12.43
C SER A 71 -37.31 34.59 11.46
N THR A 72 -38.52 35.00 11.82
CA THR A 72 -39.28 36.07 11.11
C THR A 72 -39.29 37.40 11.87
N SER A 73 -38.63 37.53 13.02
CA SER A 73 -38.67 38.76 13.84
C SER A 73 -37.34 39.11 14.50
N SER A 74 -36.82 40.30 14.17
CA SER A 74 -35.52 40.86 14.60
C SER A 74 -35.55 41.51 15.99
N SER A 75 -36.07 40.81 17.00
CA SER A 75 -36.05 41.27 18.39
C SER A 75 -34.73 40.88 19.08
N SER A 76 -34.16 41.76 19.91
CA SER A 76 -32.88 41.50 20.59
C SER A 76 -32.88 40.25 21.47
N SER A 77 -34.01 39.91 22.09
CA SER A 77 -34.20 38.68 22.86
C SER A 77 -34.00 37.41 22.01
N SER A 78 -34.49 37.41 20.76
CA SER A 78 -34.31 36.30 19.81
C SER A 78 -32.83 36.06 19.46
N ILE A 79 -32.03 37.13 19.40
CA ILE A 79 -30.60 37.03 19.11
C ILE A 79 -29.81 36.43 20.27
N GLY A 80 -30.16 36.77 21.52
CA GLY A 80 -29.52 36.22 22.71
C GLY A 80 -29.71 34.70 22.81
N HIS A 81 -30.92 34.21 22.54
CA HIS A 81 -31.23 32.78 22.54
C HIS A 81 -30.51 32.00 21.43
N LYS A 82 -30.30 32.60 20.26
CA LYS A 82 -29.51 31.97 19.18
C LYS A 82 -28.04 31.88 19.54
N LEU A 83 -27.48 32.92 20.15
CA LEU A 83 -26.08 32.93 20.60
C LEU A 83 -25.85 31.93 21.74
N SER A 84 -26.79 31.81 22.70
CA SER A 84 -26.70 30.79 23.75
C SER A 84 -26.79 29.38 23.17
N GLY A 85 -27.71 29.12 22.24
CA GLY A 85 -27.80 27.81 21.58
C GLY A 85 -26.53 27.44 20.81
N LEU A 86 -25.85 28.41 20.21
CA LEU A 86 -24.58 28.20 19.52
C LEU A 86 -23.44 27.91 20.52
N GLN A 87 -23.41 28.60 21.67
CA GLN A 87 -22.46 28.32 22.74
C GLN A 87 -22.64 26.89 23.26
N ASP A 88 -23.87 26.48 23.55
CA ASP A 88 -24.15 25.14 24.05
C ASP A 88 -23.74 24.06 23.01
N LEU A 89 -23.99 24.33 21.72
CA LEU A 89 -23.53 23.45 20.64
C LEU A 89 -22.00 23.36 20.61
N TYR A 90 -21.30 24.48 20.73
CA TYR A 90 -19.83 24.50 20.79
C TYR A 90 -19.29 23.67 21.96
N ASP A 91 -19.85 23.84 23.15
CA ASP A 91 -19.44 23.11 24.35
C ASP A 91 -19.72 21.60 24.22
N SER A 92 -20.82 21.22 23.57
CA SER A 92 -21.12 19.79 23.30
C SER A 92 -20.19 19.17 22.25
N VAL A 93 -19.77 19.92 21.23
CA VAL A 93 -18.74 19.48 20.25
C VAL A 93 -17.41 19.23 20.94
N ASP A 94 -16.96 20.14 21.80
CA ASP A 94 -15.70 20.00 22.52
C ASP A 94 -15.70 18.71 23.37
N LYS A 95 -16.76 18.50 24.17
CA LYS A 95 -16.95 17.25 24.93
C LYS A 95 -17.00 16.01 24.05
N PHE A 96 -17.65 16.10 22.88
CA PHE A 96 -17.74 14.99 21.93
C PHE A 96 -16.38 14.64 21.30
N LEU A 97 -15.55 15.64 20.97
CA LEU A 97 -14.20 15.44 20.45
C LEU A 97 -13.24 14.89 21.50
N GLN A 98 -13.46 15.19 22.78
CA GLN A 98 -12.69 14.63 23.90
C GLN A 98 -13.05 13.17 24.23
N LEU A 99 -14.14 12.63 23.68
CA LEU A 99 -14.50 11.23 23.90
C LEU A 99 -13.42 10.29 23.37
N PRO A 100 -12.98 9.29 24.17
CA PRO A 100 -11.96 8.33 23.73
C PRO A 100 -12.31 7.61 22.43
N LEU A 101 -13.61 7.34 22.20
CA LEU A 101 -14.09 6.69 20.97
C LEU A 101 -13.94 7.60 19.74
N THR A 102 -14.22 8.89 19.88
CA THR A 102 -14.07 9.88 18.81
C THR A 102 -12.59 10.10 18.49
N GLN A 103 -11.75 10.25 19.51
CA GLN A 103 -10.29 10.36 19.33
C GLN A 103 -9.71 9.09 18.70
N GLN A 104 -10.15 7.91 19.14
CA GLN A 104 -9.73 6.64 18.53
C GLN A 104 -10.18 6.55 17.07
N SER A 105 -11.39 7.00 16.73
CA SER A 105 -11.89 7.01 15.35
C SER A 105 -11.06 7.94 14.46
N LEU A 106 -10.78 9.17 14.93
CA LEU A 106 -9.98 10.15 14.22
C LEU A 106 -8.53 9.66 14.03
N ALA A 107 -7.92 9.11 15.08
CA ALA A 107 -6.59 8.51 15.01
C ALA A 107 -6.56 7.32 14.05
N ARG A 108 -7.59 6.46 14.05
CA ARG A 108 -7.72 5.36 13.08
C ARG A 108 -7.81 5.87 11.64
N GLU A 109 -8.57 6.92 11.39
CA GLU A 109 -8.69 7.51 10.04
C GLU A 109 -7.35 8.07 9.55
N GLN A 110 -6.60 8.78 10.41
CA GLN A 110 -5.26 9.27 10.09
C GLN A 110 -4.28 8.12 9.84
N ASN A 111 -4.31 7.09 10.69
CA ASN A 111 -3.50 5.89 10.51
C ASN A 111 -3.86 5.14 9.22
N GLN A 112 -5.14 5.08 8.85
CA GLN A 112 -5.57 4.44 7.61
C GLN A 112 -4.97 5.15 6.39
N LYS A 113 -5.04 6.48 6.33
CA LYS A 113 -4.40 7.26 5.24
C LYS A 113 -2.91 6.98 5.14
N CYS A 114 -2.23 6.90 6.28
CA CYS A 114 -0.81 6.57 6.31
C CYS A 114 -0.52 5.14 5.81
N VAL A 115 -1.31 4.16 6.26
CA VAL A 115 -1.22 2.77 5.81
C VAL A 115 -1.47 2.67 4.31
N ASP A 116 -2.46 3.38 3.77
CA ASP A 116 -2.79 3.40 2.35
C ASP A 116 -1.62 3.98 1.53
N GLU A 117 -0.99 5.07 1.98
CA GLU A 117 0.20 5.64 1.32
C GLU A 117 1.41 4.69 1.36
N ILE A 118 1.64 4.01 2.49
CA ILE A 118 2.70 2.99 2.62
C ILE A 118 2.42 1.82 1.68
N LEU A 119 1.17 1.39 1.58
CA LEU A 119 0.75 0.30 0.70
C LEU A 119 0.93 0.69 -0.76
N GLU A 120 0.51 1.88 -1.17
CA GLU A 120 0.73 2.41 -2.52
C GLU A 120 2.23 2.52 -2.84
N GLY A 121 3.06 2.94 -1.89
CA GLY A 121 4.51 2.89 -2.00
C GLY A 121 5.04 1.48 -2.24
N SER A 122 4.54 0.51 -1.48
CA SER A 122 4.95 -0.90 -1.55
C SER A 122 4.58 -1.55 -2.90
N VAL A 123 3.38 -1.27 -3.42
CA VAL A 123 2.94 -1.72 -4.75
C VAL A 123 3.86 -1.19 -5.84
N ARG A 124 4.22 0.09 -5.80
CA ARG A 124 5.14 0.69 -6.79
C ARG A 124 6.53 0.07 -6.77
N ILE A 125 7.03 -0.32 -5.59
CA ILE A 125 8.29 -1.05 -5.46
C ILE A 125 8.16 -2.44 -6.10
N LEU A 126 7.08 -3.16 -5.83
CA LEU A 126 6.81 -4.47 -6.43
C LEU A 126 6.74 -4.40 -7.96
N ASP A 127 6.07 -3.39 -8.52
CA ASP A 127 5.98 -3.17 -9.97
C ASP A 127 7.36 -2.92 -10.60
N ALA A 128 8.21 -2.13 -9.94
CA ALA A 128 9.58 -1.88 -10.37
C ALA A 128 10.45 -3.14 -10.31
N CYS A 129 10.29 -3.94 -9.25
CA CYS A 129 10.94 -5.25 -9.12
C CYS A 129 10.49 -6.22 -10.23
N ASN A 130 9.19 -6.28 -10.52
CA ASN A 130 8.65 -7.15 -11.57
C ASN A 130 9.17 -6.73 -12.95
N SER A 131 9.14 -5.43 -13.25
CA SER A 131 9.72 -4.88 -14.49
C SER A 131 11.22 -5.21 -14.65
N THR A 132 11.96 -5.18 -13.54
CA THR A 132 13.40 -5.53 -13.52
C THR A 132 13.60 -7.02 -13.78
N LYS A 133 12.78 -7.88 -13.16
CA LYS A 133 12.78 -9.33 -13.40
C LYS A 133 12.50 -9.65 -14.87
N ASP A 134 11.50 -9.01 -15.47
CA ASP A 134 11.15 -9.20 -16.89
C ASP A 134 12.30 -8.81 -17.82
N ALA A 135 12.94 -7.65 -17.57
CA ALA A 135 14.10 -7.21 -18.33
C ALA A 135 15.30 -8.18 -18.22
N LEU A 136 15.50 -8.79 -17.05
CA LEU A 136 16.53 -9.82 -16.84
C LEU A 136 16.20 -11.11 -17.60
N LEU A 137 14.95 -11.55 -17.58
CA LEU A 137 14.49 -12.72 -18.32
C LEU A 137 14.67 -12.53 -19.83
N GLN A 138 14.30 -11.36 -20.37
CA GLN A 138 14.55 -11.00 -21.76
C GLN A 138 16.06 -11.02 -22.09
N SER A 139 16.89 -10.46 -21.20
CA SER A 139 18.34 -10.47 -21.39
C SER A 139 18.91 -11.89 -21.44
N LYS A 140 18.38 -12.79 -20.61
CA LYS A 140 18.77 -14.21 -20.60
C LYS A 140 18.38 -14.91 -21.90
N GLU A 141 17.22 -14.57 -22.47
CA GLU A 141 16.78 -15.12 -23.74
C GLU A 141 17.68 -14.67 -24.90
N HIS A 142 17.98 -13.38 -25.00
CA HIS A 142 18.91 -12.87 -26.02
C HIS A 142 20.32 -13.49 -25.93
N ILE A 143 20.80 -13.78 -24.71
CA ILE A 143 22.08 -14.50 -24.54
C ILE A 143 21.99 -15.92 -25.09
N ARG A 144 20.87 -16.62 -24.87
CA ARG A 144 20.65 -17.98 -25.41
C ARG A 144 20.53 -17.95 -26.92
N GLU A 145 19.81 -16.98 -27.48
CA GLU A 145 19.71 -16.76 -28.92
C GLU A 145 21.11 -16.57 -29.53
N LEU A 146 21.91 -15.67 -28.95
CA LEU A 146 23.29 -15.40 -29.40
C LEU A 146 24.17 -16.66 -29.33
N GLN A 147 24.13 -17.39 -28.21
CA GLN A 147 24.86 -18.66 -28.06
C GLN A 147 24.41 -19.70 -29.08
N SER A 148 23.12 -19.77 -29.38
CA SER A 148 22.56 -20.68 -30.37
C SER A 148 23.07 -20.37 -31.79
N VAL A 149 23.09 -19.09 -32.19
CA VAL A 149 23.61 -18.65 -33.49
C VAL A 149 25.10 -18.98 -33.62
N ILE A 150 25.90 -18.70 -32.58
CA ILE A 150 27.33 -19.02 -32.54
C ILE A 150 27.55 -20.53 -32.68
N ARG A 151 26.83 -21.34 -31.90
CA ARG A 151 26.96 -22.80 -31.92
C ARG A 151 26.60 -23.39 -33.28
N ARG A 152 25.56 -22.88 -33.94
CA ARG A 152 25.14 -23.34 -35.28
C ARG A 152 26.06 -22.86 -36.40
N ARG A 153 27.10 -22.06 -36.10
CA ARG A 153 27.97 -21.40 -37.08
C ARG A 153 27.16 -20.65 -38.15
N GLN A 154 26.02 -20.10 -37.74
CA GLN A 154 25.08 -19.46 -38.64
C GLN A 154 25.51 -18.01 -38.85
N GLY A 155 25.40 -17.51 -40.09
CA GLY A 155 25.53 -16.07 -40.35
C GLY A 155 24.48 -15.27 -39.57
N GLY A 156 24.77 -14.01 -39.27
CA GLY A 156 23.82 -13.12 -38.55
C GLY A 156 24.11 -12.90 -37.07
N VAL A 157 25.27 -13.34 -36.57
CA VAL A 157 25.76 -13.03 -35.20
C VAL A 157 25.70 -11.53 -34.91
N ASP A 158 26.11 -10.69 -35.85
CA ASP A 158 26.06 -9.23 -35.70
C ASP A 158 24.65 -8.69 -35.49
N GLY A 159 23.65 -9.31 -36.11
CA GLY A 159 22.24 -8.96 -35.92
C GLY A 159 21.76 -9.27 -34.50
N GLU A 160 22.13 -10.43 -33.98
CA GLU A 160 21.76 -10.87 -32.64
C GLU A 160 22.49 -10.06 -31.54
N ILE A 161 23.77 -9.71 -31.77
CA ILE A 161 24.51 -8.77 -30.92
C ILE A 161 23.80 -7.41 -30.89
N ARG A 162 23.35 -6.89 -32.04
CA ARG A 162 22.62 -5.62 -32.10
C ARG A 162 21.31 -5.68 -31.30
N LYS A 163 20.54 -6.77 -31.39
CA LYS A 163 19.31 -6.98 -30.62
C LYS A 163 19.58 -7.00 -29.11
N TYR A 164 20.56 -7.79 -28.67
CA TYR A 164 20.99 -7.83 -27.26
C TYR A 164 21.38 -6.44 -26.75
N MET A 165 22.19 -5.71 -27.51
CA MET A 165 22.63 -4.36 -27.15
C MET A 165 21.47 -3.36 -27.08
N ALA A 166 20.51 -3.44 -28.02
CA ALA A 166 19.31 -2.62 -28.02
C ALA A 166 18.42 -2.92 -26.80
N SER A 167 18.17 -4.19 -26.51
CA SER A 167 17.42 -4.66 -25.33
C SER A 167 18.06 -4.16 -24.03
N ARG A 168 19.38 -4.31 -23.89
CA ARG A 168 20.12 -3.81 -22.73
C ARG A 168 20.03 -2.29 -22.55
N LYS A 169 20.01 -1.53 -23.66
CA LYS A 169 19.83 -0.07 -23.65
C LYS A 169 18.40 0.30 -23.23
N ALA A 170 17.39 -0.44 -23.70
CA ALA A 170 15.99 -0.25 -23.32
C ALA A 170 15.79 -0.53 -21.82
N ALA A 171 16.30 -1.66 -21.31
CA ALA A 171 16.24 -2.01 -19.89
C ALA A 171 16.85 -0.91 -18.99
N ARG A 172 18.04 -0.41 -19.33
CA ARG A 172 18.68 0.71 -18.60
C ARG A 172 17.83 1.97 -18.58
N LYS A 173 17.17 2.32 -19.69
CA LYS A 173 16.25 3.47 -19.76
C LYS A 173 15.04 3.26 -18.85
N SER A 174 14.43 2.07 -18.88
CA SER A 174 13.28 1.73 -18.04
C SER A 174 13.62 1.78 -16.55
N ILE A 175 14.76 1.23 -16.13
CA ILE A 175 15.24 1.28 -14.73
C ILE A 175 15.44 2.74 -14.30
N LYS A 176 16.12 3.56 -15.11
CA LYS A 176 16.34 4.98 -14.78
C LYS A 176 15.02 5.75 -14.66
N LYS A 177 14.03 5.44 -15.51
CA LYS A 177 12.69 6.04 -15.45
C LYS A 177 11.96 5.62 -14.17
N ALA A 178 11.97 4.34 -13.82
CA ALA A 178 11.35 3.84 -12.60
C ALA A 178 11.93 4.50 -11.34
N LEU A 179 13.26 4.59 -11.25
CA LEU A 179 13.95 5.27 -10.14
C LEU A 179 13.57 6.75 -10.02
N LYS A 180 13.41 7.44 -11.15
CA LYS A 180 12.95 8.85 -11.16
C LYS A 180 11.52 8.98 -10.62
N ASN A 181 10.62 8.09 -11.04
CA ASN A 181 9.22 8.09 -10.62
C ASN A 181 9.05 7.77 -9.12
N MET A 182 9.92 6.91 -8.57
CA MET A 182 9.92 6.59 -7.14
C MET A 182 10.36 7.79 -6.27
N LYS A 183 11.36 8.56 -6.72
CA LYS A 183 11.90 9.69 -5.96
C LYS A 183 10.91 10.84 -5.79
N SER A 184 9.96 11.02 -6.71
CA SER A 184 8.96 12.10 -6.64
C SER A 184 7.83 11.86 -5.64
N ALA A 185 7.78 10.71 -4.96
CA ALA A 185 6.63 10.32 -4.14
C ALA A 185 6.90 10.18 -2.63
N GLY A 186 8.08 10.54 -2.14
CA GLY A 186 8.56 10.15 -0.80
C GLY A 186 8.12 10.97 0.42
N ASN A 187 7.27 12.01 0.29
CA ASN A 187 7.12 13.00 1.36
C ASN A 187 5.67 13.29 1.74
N LYS A 188 4.96 12.38 2.44
CA LYS A 188 3.59 12.69 2.94
C LYS A 188 3.16 12.08 4.30
N CYS A 189 3.80 11.02 4.79
CA CYS A 189 3.44 10.46 6.10
C CYS A 189 4.29 11.02 7.24
N THR A 190 3.75 11.96 8.03
CA THR A 190 4.29 12.32 9.35
C THR A 190 3.42 11.70 10.43
N PHE A 191 3.93 10.69 11.14
CA PHE A 191 3.31 10.21 12.37
C PHE A 191 3.54 11.26 13.46
N SER A 192 2.51 12.05 13.76
CA SER A 192 2.50 12.92 14.93
C SER A 192 2.34 12.04 16.18
N ASN A 193 3.45 11.65 16.80
CA ASN A 193 3.42 11.05 18.13
C ASN A 193 3.33 12.18 19.17
N GLU A 194 2.15 12.45 19.71
CA GLU A 194 2.02 13.24 20.95
C GLU A 194 2.31 12.35 22.16
N LYS A 195 3.20 12.83 23.04
CA LYS A 195 3.55 12.23 24.33
C LYS A 195 2.50 12.61 25.39
N PRO A 196 2.32 11.79 26.44
CA PRO A 196 1.23 11.90 27.41
C PRO A 196 1.37 13.09 28.36
#